data_AF-A0A348MXH5-F1
#
_entry.id   AF-A0A348MXH5-F1
#
_cell.length_a   1.000
_cell.length_b   1.000
_cell.length_c   1.000
_cell.angle_alpha   90.00
_cell.angle_beta   90.00
_cell.angle_gamma   90.00
#
_symmetry.space_group_name_H-M   'P 1'
#
loop_
_entity.id
_entity.type
_entity.pdbx_description
1 polymer ?
#
loop_
_entity_poly.entity_id
_entity_poly.type
_entity_poly.pdbx_seq_one_letter_code
_entity_poly.pdbx_strand_id
1 'polypeptide(L)' 'MEFGIIKQLELELSNPATRKSKDRLDVLLADDFEEIGKSGTRYSKTDIIN' A
#
# COMPACT_ATOMS: atom_id res chain seq x y z
N MET A 1 15.02 7.00 -15.96
CA MET A 1 14.21 5.86 -16.43
C MET A 1 13.18 5.57 -15.35
N GLU A 2 11.88 5.62 -15.66
CA GLU A 2 10.77 5.62 -14.69
C GLU A 2 10.76 4.41 -13.71
N PHE A 3 11.40 3.29 -14.08
CA PHE A 3 11.52 2.10 -13.22
C PHE A 3 12.19 2.35 -11.86
N GLY A 4 13.05 3.36 -11.74
CA GLY A 4 13.71 3.68 -10.47
C GLY A 4 12.74 4.12 -9.38
N ILE A 5 11.74 4.91 -9.75
CA ILE A 5 10.75 5.45 -8.82
C ILE A 5 9.78 4.36 -8.40
N ILE A 6 9.27 3.57 -9.35
CA ILE A 6 8.37 2.45 -9.06
C ILE A 6 9.04 1.49 -8.07
N LYS A 7 10.30 1.10 -8.33
CA LYS A 7 11.04 0.21 -7.42
C LYS A 7 11.16 0.80 -6.01
N GLN A 8 11.40 2.10 -5.88
CA GLN A 8 11.49 2.75 -4.58
C GLN A 8 10.16 2.70 -3.83
N LEU A 9 9.05 3.00 -4.51
CA LEU A 9 7.70 2.95 -3.93
C LEU A 9 7.33 1.53 -3.51
N GLU A 10 7.63 0.52 -4.33
CA GLU A 10 7.39 -0.89 -4.02
C GLU A 10 8.19 -1.37 -2.81
N LEU A 11 9.48 -0.99 -2.73
CA LEU A 11 10.34 -1.32 -1.58
C LEU A 11 9.86 -0.63 -0.30
N GLU A 12 9.40 0.62 -0.41
CA GLU A 12 8.85 1.35 0.72
C GLU A 12 7.55 0.70 1.21
N LEU A 13 6.61 0.41 0.30
CA LEU A 13 5.33 -0.22 0.63
C LEU A 13 5.51 -1.63 1.21
N SER A 14 6.54 -2.37 0.77
CA SER A 14 6.86 -3.70 1.29
C SER A 14 7.46 -3.69 2.70
N ASN A 15 7.91 -2.54 3.21
CA ASN A 15 8.51 -2.44 4.53
C ASN A 15 7.44 -2.58 5.63
N PRO A 16 7.59 -3.52 6.60
CA PRO A 16 6.63 -3.71 7.68
C PRO A 16 6.38 -2.47 8.55
N ALA A 17 7.37 -1.58 8.69
CA ALA A 17 7.20 -0.32 9.42
C ALA A 17 6.27 0.64 8.65
N THR A 18 6.44 0.73 7.33
CA THR A 18 5.55 1.50 6.45
C THR A 18 4.14 0.92 6.47
N ARG A 19 3.98 -0.41 6.37
CA ARG A 19 2.66 -1.10 6.43
C ARG A 19 1.92 -0.94 7.76
N LYS A 20 2.58 -0.42 8.80
CA LYS A 20 1.96 -0.08 10.09
C LYS A 20 1.71 1.43 10.26
N SER A 21 2.21 2.26 9.34
CA SER A 21 2.08 3.71 9.38
C SER A 21 0.89 4.15 8.52
N LYS A 22 -0.18 4.59 9.18
CA LYS A 22 -1.38 5.13 8.54
C LYS A 22 -1.05 6.27 7.59
N ASP A 23 -0.24 7.22 8.06
CA ASP A 23 0.16 8.40 7.28
C ASP A 23 0.95 8.03 6.01
N ARG A 24 1.84 7.03 6.08
CA ARG A 24 2.58 6.59 4.87
C ARG A 24 1.69 5.82 3.92
N LEU A 25 0.81 4.97 4.43
CA LEU A 25 -0.15 4.24 3.60
C LEU A 25 -1.11 5.17 2.87
N ASP A 26 -1.53 6.26 3.50
CA ASP A 26 -2.39 7.26 2.86
C ASP A 26 -1.73 7.93 1.66
N VAL A 27 -0.42 8.15 1.72
CA VAL A 27 0.38 8.71 0.60
C VAL A 27 0.66 7.67 -0.48
N LEU A 28 0.91 6.41 -0.11
CA LEU A 28 1.35 5.37 -1.05
C LEU A 28 0.19 4.69 -1.78
N LEU A 29 -0.99 4.63 -1.19
CA LEU A 29 -2.16 3.97 -1.76
C LEU A 29 -3.05 5.00 -2.45
N ALA A 30 -3.42 4.72 -3.70
CA ALA A 30 -4.43 5.50 -4.43
C ALA A 30 -5.81 5.37 -3.76
N ASP A 31 -6.67 6.37 -3.96
CA ASP A 31 -7.98 6.40 -3.30
C ASP A 31 -8.91 5.27 -3.76
N ASP A 32 -8.71 4.74 -4.96
CA ASP A 32 -9.39 3.58 -5.52
C ASP A 32 -8.64 2.26 -5.32
N PHE A 33 -7.63 2.24 -4.44
CA PHE A 33 -6.83 1.05 -4.17
C PHE A 33 -7.65 -0.08 -3.54
N GLU A 34 -7.39 -1.30 -4.04
CA GLU A 34 -7.98 -2.53 -3.54
C GLU A 34 -6.95 -3.66 -3.43
N GLU A 35 -6.97 -4.39 -2.32
CA GLU A 35 -6.13 -5.57 -2.08
C GLU A 35 -7.02 -6.79 -1.82
N ILE A 36 -6.68 -7.92 -2.44
CA ILE A 36 -7.35 -9.20 -2.18
C ILE A 36 -6.50 -10.01 -1.21
N GLY A 37 -7.01 -10.21 0.00
CA GLY A 37 -6.34 -11.02 1.01
C GLY A 37 -6.36 -12.51 0.67
N LYS A 38 -5.54 -13.30 1.37
CA LYS A 38 -5.48 -14.77 1.19
C LYS A 38 -6.82 -15.50 1.35
N SER A 39 -7.79 -14.89 2.04
CA SER A 39 -9.16 -15.40 2.21
C SER A 39 -10.06 -15.15 1.00
N GLY A 40 -9.61 -14.39 0.01
CA GLY A 40 -10.45 -13.84 -1.06
C GLY A 40 -11.22 -12.59 -0.65
N THR A 41 -11.05 -12.10 0.59
CA THR A 41 -11.67 -10.86 1.05
C THR A 41 -11.02 -9.66 0.36
N ARG A 42 -11.86 -8.77 -0.19
CA ARG A 42 -11.42 -7.47 -0.73
C ARG A 42 -11.29 -6.46 0.40
N TYR A 43 -10.19 -5.72 0.41
CA TYR A 43 -9.91 -4.61 1.30
C TYR A 43 -9.68 -3.35 0.47
N SER A 44 -10.41 -2.28 0.78
CA SER A 44 -10.15 -0.94 0.25
C SER A 44 -8.96 -0.28 0.96
N LYS A 45 -8.47 0.84 0.43
CA LYS A 45 -7.53 1.74 1.14
C LYS A 45 -8.00 2.03 2.57
N THR A 46 -9.28 2.35 2.75
CA THR A 46 -9.82 2.67 4.08
C THR A 46 -9.75 1.47 5.02
N ASP A 47 -10.00 0.25 4.53
CA ASP A 47 -9.90 -0.96 5.36
C ASP A 47 -8.46 -1.25 5.80
N ILE A 48 -7.46 -0.87 4.99
CA ILE A 48 -6.04 -1.11 5.26
C ILE A 48 -5.43 -0.06 6.21
N ILE A 49 -5.90 1.19 6.13
CA ILE A 49 -5.41 2.30 6.97
C ILE A 49 -6.04 2.27 8.38
N ASN A 50 -7.20 1.61 8.55
CA ASN A 50 -7.93 1.55 9.83
C ASN A 50 -7.22 0.71 10.90
#